data_AF-A0A6A3W0R2-F1
#
_entry.id   AF-A0A6A3W0R2-F1
#
_cell.length_a   1.000
_cell.length_b   1.000
_cell.length_c   1.000
_cell.angle_alpha   90.00
_cell.angle_beta   90.00
_cell.angle_gamma   90.00
#
_symmetry.space_group_name_H-M   'P 1'
#
loop_
_entity.id
_entity.type
_entity.pdbx_description
1 polymer ?
#
loop_
_entity_poly.entity_id
_entity_poly.type
_entity_poly.pdbx_seq_one_letter_code
_entity_poly.pdbx_strand_id
1 'polypeptide(L)'
;MTSMSEKTFMRLKEKCPFVECVEFEEPIPCTTVGGDVEVNRAVNVHVTLRTAAGPMSIGSPVQCVIVPGELDEFIIGMEVLASLGIDVDRDLEVVASQGQPDEPDEFDEPDIGSAPELIVELEKLIRELVTRAGQKGFPKEYLDELSRIAFHRGVHRNDVATQLYSSRLR
;
A
#
# COMPACT_ATOMS: atom_id res chain seq x y z
N MET A 1 0.18 9.70 14.60
CA MET A 1 1.43 10.43 14.87
C MET A 1 2.56 9.86 14.03
N THR A 2 3.14 10.69 13.17
CA THR A 2 4.38 10.39 12.44
C THR A 2 5.58 10.82 13.28
N SER A 3 6.64 10.02 13.30
CA SER A 3 7.83 10.29 14.12
C SER A 3 9.13 9.93 13.42
N MET A 4 10.23 10.52 13.89
CA MET A 4 11.58 10.17 13.48
C MET A 4 12.50 10.14 14.71
N SER A 5 13.54 9.32 14.66
CA SER A 5 14.57 9.33 15.70
C SER A 5 15.38 10.63 15.69
N GLU A 6 15.96 10.99 16.83
CA GLU A 6 16.91 12.11 16.92
C GLU A 6 18.12 11.91 15.98
N LYS A 7 18.61 10.67 15.86
CA LYS A 7 19.69 10.33 14.92
C LYS A 7 19.31 10.60 13.46
N THR A 8 18.11 10.20 13.04
CA THR A 8 17.60 10.44 11.69
C THR A 8 17.42 11.94 11.45
N PHE A 9 16.94 12.69 12.45
CA PHE A 9 16.85 14.15 12.39
C PHE A 9 18.21 14.83 12.20
N MET A 10 19.24 14.42 12.95
CA MET A 10 20.59 14.99 12.80
C MET A 10 21.14 14.77 11.38
N ARG A 11 20.96 13.58 10.82
CA ARG A 11 21.35 13.29 9.42
C ARG A 11 20.57 14.12 8.41
N LEU A 12 19.30 14.41 8.67
CA LEU A 12 18.51 15.31 7.85
C LEU A 12 19.09 16.73 7.92
N LYS A 13 19.43 17.22 9.12
CA LYS A 13 19.98 18.56 9.33
C LYS A 13 21.37 18.75 8.71
N GLU A 14 22.20 17.72 8.71
CA GLU A 14 23.49 17.71 8.00
C GLU A 14 23.31 17.92 6.49
N LYS A 15 22.32 17.25 5.89
CA LYS A 15 22.05 17.34 4.43
C LYS A 15 21.23 18.57 4.05
N CYS A 16 20.37 19.02 4.95
CA CYS A 16 19.46 20.14 4.76
C CYS A 16 19.54 21.08 5.99
N PRO A 17 20.53 21.99 6.05
CA PRO A 17 20.77 22.84 7.22
C PRO A 17 19.63 23.82 7.55
N PHE A 18 18.76 24.09 6.57
CA PHE A 18 17.62 25.00 6.67
C PHE A 18 16.39 24.36 7.32
N VAL A 19 16.45 23.08 7.68
CA VAL A 19 15.35 22.41 8.35
C VAL A 19 15.28 22.89 9.81
N GLU A 20 14.16 23.51 10.16
CA GLU A 20 13.90 24.07 11.48
C GLU A 20 13.00 23.15 12.32
N CYS A 21 13.30 23.06 13.62
CA CYS A 21 12.45 22.40 14.58
C CYS A 21 11.40 23.36 15.11
N VAL A 22 10.23 22.80 15.41
CA VAL A 22 9.19 23.43 16.21
C VAL A 22 9.26 22.80 17.61
N GLU A 23 9.36 23.62 18.64
CA GLU A 23 9.24 23.19 20.04
C GLU A 23 7.78 23.26 20.47
N PHE A 24 7.34 22.25 21.22
CA PHE A 24 6.02 22.24 21.83
C PHE A 24 6.07 22.95 23.19
N GLU A 25 5.03 23.73 23.50
CA GLU A 25 4.90 24.40 24.81
C GLU A 25 4.78 23.39 25.96
N GLU A 26 4.08 22.28 25.71
CA GLU A 26 3.92 21.17 26.64
C GLU A 26 4.50 19.89 26.03
N PRO A 27 5.32 19.11 26.77
CA PRO A 27 5.80 17.82 26.31
C PRO A 27 4.66 16.86 26.03
N ILE A 28 4.76 16.12 24.92
CA ILE A 28 3.78 15.11 24.54
C ILE A 28 4.26 13.75 25.09
N PRO A 29 3.46 13.04 25.90
CA PRO A 29 3.80 11.70 26.34
C PRO A 29 3.59 10.69 25.19
N CYS A 30 4.57 9.82 24.97
CA CYS A 30 4.58 8.79 23.95
C CYS A 30 4.92 7.44 24.59
N THR A 31 4.03 6.46 24.45
CA THR A 31 4.29 5.09 24.90
C THR A 31 5.02 4.32 23.80
N THR A 32 6.21 3.82 24.13
CA THR A 32 7.01 2.96 23.24
C THR A 32 7.15 1.56 23.83
N VAL A 33 7.65 0.61 23.04
CA VAL A 33 7.96 -0.74 23.54
C VAL A 33 9.04 -0.69 24.63
N GLY A 34 9.94 0.30 24.59
CA GLY A 34 11.02 0.50 25.56
C GLY A 34 10.61 1.27 26.82
N GLY A 35 9.34 1.70 26.91
CA GLY A 35 8.81 2.54 27.99
C GLY A 35 8.24 3.85 27.49
N ASP A 36 7.70 4.62 28.43
CA ASP A 36 7.13 5.94 28.16
C ASP A 36 8.24 6.98 27.98
N VAL A 37 8.07 7.85 26.98
CA VAL A 37 9.01 8.90 26.61
C VAL A 37 8.24 10.19 26.39
N GLU A 38 8.77 11.30 26.89
CA GLU A 38 8.25 12.63 26.60
C GLU A 38 9.00 13.26 25.43
N VAL A 39 8.25 13.84 24.51
CA VAL A 39 8.79 14.48 23.30
C VAL A 39 8.30 15.92 23.20
N ASN A 40 9.23 16.83 22.94
CA ASN A 40 8.97 18.28 22.96
C ASN A 40 9.35 18.98 21.65
N ARG A 41 9.78 18.22 20.63
CA ARG A 41 10.25 18.77 19.35
C ARG A 41 9.60 18.03 18.19
N ALA A 42 9.32 18.78 17.13
CA ALA A 42 8.89 18.25 15.85
C ALA A 42 9.55 19.00 14.70
N VAL A 43 9.44 18.43 13.51
CA VAL A 43 9.92 19.01 12.26
C VAL A 43 8.88 18.80 11.17
N ASN A 44 8.66 19.81 10.33
CA ASN A 44 7.75 19.70 9.19
C ASN A 44 8.56 19.31 7.95
N VAL A 45 8.26 18.14 7.36
CA VAL A 45 9.00 17.62 6.21
C VAL A 45 8.07 17.16 5.10
N HIS A 46 8.47 17.36 3.85
CA HIS A 46 7.82 16.69 2.73
C HIS A 46 8.32 15.25 2.63
N VAL A 47 7.38 14.32 2.65
CA VAL A 47 7.66 12.88 2.63
C VAL A 47 7.33 12.32 1.26
N THR A 48 8.28 11.60 0.68
CA THR A 48 8.11 10.85 -0.56
C THR A 48 8.42 9.38 -0.31
N LEU A 49 7.43 8.52 -0.52
CA LEU A 49 7.56 7.06 -0.45
C LEU A 49 7.97 6.53 -1.81
N ARG A 50 8.95 5.62 -1.83
CA ARG A 50 9.28 4.87 -3.03
C ARG A 50 8.54 3.55 -2.99
N THR A 51 7.51 3.44 -3.81
CA THR A 51 6.71 2.21 -3.94
C THR A 51 7.08 1.47 -5.23
N ALA A 52 6.67 0.21 -5.37
CA ALA A 52 6.85 -0.56 -6.60
C ALA A 52 6.11 0.07 -7.81
N ALA A 53 5.03 0.83 -7.56
CA ALA A 53 4.30 1.57 -8.59
C ALA A 53 4.95 2.92 -8.95
N GLY A 54 6.01 3.32 -8.23
CA GLY A 54 6.71 4.59 -8.39
C GLY A 54 6.76 5.44 -7.12
N PRO A 55 7.38 6.62 -7.19
CA PRO A 55 7.42 7.55 -6.08
C PRO A 55 6.02 8.15 -5.81
N MET A 56 5.65 8.23 -4.54
CA MET A 56 4.41 8.82 -4.06
C MET A 56 4.75 9.92 -3.05
N SER A 57 4.35 11.16 -3.31
CA SER A 57 4.66 12.30 -2.44
C SER A 57 3.42 12.78 -1.71
N ILE A 58 3.59 13.11 -0.43
CA ILE A 58 2.53 13.72 0.37
C ILE A 58 2.49 15.22 0.04
N GLY A 59 1.32 15.71 -0.35
CA GLY A 59 1.14 17.05 -0.92
C GLY A 59 1.43 18.19 0.06
N SER A 60 1.21 17.96 1.36
CA SER A 60 1.51 18.91 2.43
C SER A 60 2.70 18.45 3.28
N PRO A 61 3.45 19.37 3.92
CA PRO A 61 4.42 18.99 4.93
C PRO A 61 3.77 18.16 6.03
N VAL A 62 4.45 17.08 6.43
CA VAL A 62 4.06 16.22 7.54
C VAL A 62 4.83 16.66 8.78
N GLN A 63 4.10 16.95 9.87
CA GLN A 63 4.71 17.19 11.16
C GLN A 63 5.19 15.86 11.74
N CYS A 64 6.50 15.74 11.93
CA CYS A 64 7.16 14.55 12.44
C CYS A 64 7.74 14.85 13.81
N VAL A 65 7.29 14.13 14.83
CA VAL A 65 7.80 14.28 16.19
C VAL A 65 9.18 13.65 16.31
N ILE A 66 10.11 14.32 16.98
CA ILE A 66 11.49 13.85 17.15
C ILE A 66 11.56 13.06 18.44
N VAL A 67 11.78 11.75 18.31
CA VAL A 67 11.83 10.81 19.44
C VAL A 67 13.29 10.53 19.82
N PRO A 68 13.65 10.59 21.10
CA PRO A 68 14.97 10.17 21.59
C PRO A 68 15.28 8.73 21.18
N GLY A 69 16.47 8.49 20.60
CA GLY A 69 16.89 7.15 20.22
C GLY A 69 18.03 7.13 19.20
N GLU A 70 18.76 6.02 19.21
CA GLU A 70 19.96 5.79 18.38
C GLU A 70 19.68 4.95 17.12
N LEU A 71 18.44 4.51 16.95
CA LEU A 71 18.00 3.75 15.79
C LEU A 71 17.76 4.71 14.62
N ASP A 72 18.06 4.29 13.40
CA ASP A 72 17.80 5.09 12.21
C ASP A 72 16.39 4.80 11.69
N GLU A 73 15.41 5.35 12.38
CA GLU A 73 13.99 5.04 12.16
C GLU A 73 13.15 6.27 11.82
N PHE A 74 12.21 6.06 10.90
CA PHE A 74 11.16 6.99 10.51
C PHE A 74 9.84 6.22 10.44
N ILE A 75 8.89 6.57 11.31
CA ILE A 75 7.61 5.89 11.46
C ILE A 75 6.51 6.79 10.91
N ILE A 76 5.75 6.25 9.96
CA ILE A 76 4.61 6.95 9.36
C ILE A 76 3.36 6.64 10.16
N GLY A 77 2.72 7.68 10.67
CA GLY A 77 1.47 7.54 11.42
C GLY A 77 0.31 7.07 10.53
N MET A 78 -0.66 6.40 11.14
CA MET A 78 -1.87 5.92 10.45
C MET A 78 -2.62 7.05 9.71
N GLU A 79 -2.63 8.27 10.25
CA GLU A 79 -3.25 9.43 9.60
C GLU A 79 -2.65 9.75 8.22
N VAL A 80 -1.32 9.58 8.09
CA VAL A 80 -0.60 9.81 6.84
C VAL A 80 -0.81 8.63 5.90
N LEU A 81 -0.80 7.39 6.41
CA LEU A 81 -1.14 6.21 5.62
C LEU A 81 -2.56 6.29 5.04
N ALA A 82 -3.55 6.67 5.86
CA ALA A 82 -4.92 6.87 5.44
C ALA A 82 -5.05 7.95 4.35
N SER A 83 -4.27 9.04 4.46
CA SER A 83 -4.23 10.08 3.41
C SER A 83 -3.69 9.58 2.07
N LEU A 84 -2.90 8.50 2.09
CA LEU A 84 -2.39 7.82 0.91
C LEU A 84 -3.33 6.71 0.40
N GLY A 85 -4.49 6.53 1.05
CA GLY A 85 -5.45 5.46 0.74
C GLY A 85 -5.01 4.09 1.25
N ILE A 86 -4.09 4.04 2.22
CA ILE A 86 -3.65 2.81 2.89
C ILE A 86 -4.46 2.68 4.18
N ASP A 87 -5.35 1.70 4.21
CA ASP A 87 -6.19 1.37 5.36
C ASP A 87 -5.71 0.04 5.95
N VAL A 88 -4.81 0.14 6.93
CA VAL A 88 -4.11 -1.03 7.51
C VAL A 88 -5.08 -1.97 8.21
N ASP A 89 -6.14 -1.46 8.83
CA ASP A 89 -7.11 -2.28 9.55
C ASP A 89 -7.89 -3.15 8.57
N ARG A 90 -8.39 -2.54 7.49
CA ARG A 90 -9.05 -3.26 6.40
C ARG A 90 -8.13 -4.27 5.73
N ASP A 91 -6.87 -3.91 5.50
CA ASP A 91 -5.88 -4.81 4.91
C ASP A 91 -5.60 -6.01 5.83
N LEU A 92 -5.58 -5.79 7.16
CA LEU A 92 -5.34 -6.83 8.15
C LEU A 92 -6.55 -7.74 8.36
N GLU A 93 -7.77 -7.22 8.26
CA GLU A 93 -9.00 -8.03 8.25
C GLU A 93 -9.02 -9.03 7.09
N VAL A 94 -8.61 -8.61 5.89
CA VAL A 94 -8.50 -9.50 4.71
C VAL A 94 -7.45 -10.59 4.96
N VAL A 95 -6.36 -10.28 5.64
CA VAL A 95 -5.33 -11.28 6.01
C VAL A 95 -5.85 -12.25 7.09
N ALA A 96 -6.56 -11.76 8.10
CA ALA A 96 -7.07 -12.59 9.20
C ALA A 96 -8.21 -13.53 8.75
N SER A 97 -9.08 -13.06 7.85
CA SER A 97 -10.19 -13.84 7.29
C SER A 97 -9.75 -14.98 6.36
N GLN A 98 -8.55 -14.92 5.78
CA GLN A 98 -7.98 -16.03 5.00
C GLN A 98 -7.49 -17.21 5.86
N GLY A 99 -7.53 -17.11 7.19
CA GLY A 99 -7.03 -18.10 8.13
C GLY A 99 -8.09 -18.97 8.83
N GLN A 100 -9.38 -18.70 8.65
CA GLN A 100 -10.43 -19.55 9.20
C GLN A 100 -10.85 -20.62 8.18
N PRO A 101 -10.77 -21.92 8.50
CA PRO A 101 -11.51 -22.92 7.74
C PRO A 101 -13.00 -22.62 7.97
N ASP A 102 -13.71 -22.35 6.88
CA ASP A 102 -15.13 -22.03 6.88
C ASP A 102 -15.92 -23.05 7.73
N GLU A 103 -16.59 -22.57 8.78
CA GLU A 103 -17.77 -23.28 9.28
C GLU A 103 -18.82 -23.22 8.16
N PRO A 104 -19.53 -24.33 7.85
CA PRO A 104 -20.44 -24.37 6.72
C PRO A 104 -21.62 -23.43 7.00
N ASP A 105 -21.52 -22.20 6.51
CA ASP A 105 -22.62 -21.25 6.54
C ASP A 105 -23.67 -21.75 5.54
N GLU A 106 -24.84 -22.10 6.07
CA GLU A 106 -26.03 -22.50 5.34
C GLU A 106 -26.69 -21.26 4.72
N PHE A 107 -25.90 -20.53 3.94
CA PHE A 107 -26.39 -19.46 3.08
C PHE A 107 -26.56 -20.06 1.69
N ASP A 108 -27.78 -20.01 1.15
CA ASP A 108 -28.06 -20.29 -0.26
C ASP A 108 -27.18 -19.37 -1.13
N GLU A 109 -25.98 -19.84 -1.47
CA GLU A 109 -25.16 -19.26 -2.51
C GLU A 109 -25.99 -19.28 -3.80
N PRO A 110 -26.14 -18.15 -4.51
CA PRO A 110 -26.52 -18.27 -5.91
C PRO A 110 -25.41 -19.08 -6.55
N ASP A 111 -25.76 -20.24 -7.10
CA ASP A 111 -24.88 -21.09 -7.90
C ASP A 111 -24.37 -20.27 -9.09
N ILE A 112 -23.31 -19.49 -8.86
CA ILE A 112 -22.47 -18.95 -9.92
C ILE A 112 -21.59 -20.14 -10.28
N GLY A 113 -22.18 -21.03 -11.08
CA GLY A 113 -21.48 -22.15 -11.65
C GLY A 113 -20.15 -21.65 -12.18
N SER A 114 -19.05 -22.14 -11.61
CA SER A 114 -17.74 -22.06 -12.24
C SER A 114 -17.88 -22.74 -13.58
N ALA A 115 -18.22 -21.97 -14.62
CA ALA A 115 -18.26 -22.46 -15.98
C ALA A 115 -16.80 -22.54 -16.45
N PRO A 116 -16.18 -23.74 -16.48
CA PRO A 116 -14.78 -23.89 -16.90
C PRO A 116 -14.53 -23.36 -18.32
N GLU A 117 -15.58 -23.24 -19.12
CA GLU A 117 -15.57 -22.68 -20.48
C GLU A 117 -15.13 -21.21 -20.51
N LEU A 118 -15.52 -20.39 -19.52
CA LEU A 118 -15.16 -18.97 -19.48
C LEU A 118 -13.68 -18.73 -19.18
N ILE A 119 -13.06 -19.61 -18.39
CA ILE A 119 -11.64 -19.54 -18.05
C ILE A 119 -10.80 -19.87 -19.29
N VAL A 120 -11.18 -20.93 -20.01
CA VAL A 120 -10.48 -21.35 -21.25
C VAL A 120 -10.58 -20.27 -22.33
N GLU A 121 -11.74 -19.62 -22.46
CA GLU A 121 -11.91 -18.51 -23.40
C GLU A 121 -11.07 -17.27 -23.03
N LEU A 122 -11.03 -16.93 -21.74
CA LEU A 122 -10.21 -15.82 -21.24
C LEU A 122 -8.72 -16.05 -21.49
N GLU A 123 -8.22 -17.26 -21.21
CA GLU A 123 -6.84 -17.63 -21.50
C GLU A 123 -6.51 -17.50 -22.98
N LYS A 124 -7.42 -17.96 -23.85
CA LYS A 124 -7.26 -17.85 -25.31
C LYS A 124 -7.19 -16.39 -25.76
N LEU A 125 -8.06 -15.54 -25.21
CA LEU A 125 -8.07 -14.10 -25.52
C LEU A 125 -6.77 -13.41 -25.09
N ILE A 126 -6.23 -13.77 -23.92
CA ILE A 126 -4.97 -13.24 -23.40
C ILE A 126 -3.80 -13.62 -24.33
N ARG A 127 -3.73 -14.87 -24.81
CA ARG A 127 -2.69 -15.29 -25.78
C ARG A 127 -2.78 -14.49 -27.08
N GLU A 128 -3.98 -14.23 -27.56
CA GLU A 128 -4.19 -13.46 -28.78
C GLU A 128 -3.71 -12.00 -28.62
N LEU A 129 -3.99 -11.36 -27.47
CA LEU A 129 -3.55 -10.01 -27.18
C LEU A 129 -2.02 -9.91 -27.09
N VAL A 130 -1.35 -10.87 -26.45
CA VAL A 130 0.11 -10.93 -26.38
C VAL A 130 0.72 -11.10 -27.77
N THR A 131 0.14 -11.97 -28.60
CA THR A 131 0.58 -12.18 -29.99
C THR A 131 0.45 -10.90 -30.81
N ARG A 132 -0.68 -10.20 -30.68
CA ARG A 132 -0.94 -8.93 -31.37
C ARG A 132 0.01 -7.82 -30.91
N ALA A 133 0.38 -7.80 -29.64
CA ALA A 133 1.38 -6.86 -29.12
C ALA A 133 2.75 -7.06 -29.80
N GLY A 134 3.20 -8.32 -29.93
CA GLY A 134 4.42 -8.65 -30.67
C GLY A 134 4.37 -8.20 -32.14
N GLN A 135 3.23 -8.38 -32.81
CA GLN A 135 3.04 -7.92 -34.20
C GLN A 135 3.05 -6.40 -34.34
N LYS A 136 2.61 -5.67 -33.30
CA LYS A 136 2.58 -4.20 -33.26
C LYS A 136 3.91 -3.58 -32.80
N GLY A 137 4.98 -4.36 -32.70
CA GLY A 137 6.32 -3.87 -32.40
C GLY A 137 6.71 -3.91 -30.91
N PHE A 138 5.98 -4.65 -30.08
CA PHE A 138 6.44 -4.94 -28.72
C PHE A 138 7.77 -5.71 -28.76
N PRO A 139 8.76 -5.37 -27.90
CA PRO A 139 10.07 -6.02 -27.95
C PRO A 139 9.96 -7.52 -27.66
N LYS A 140 10.49 -8.33 -28.58
CA LYS A 140 10.33 -9.79 -28.56
C LYS A 140 10.93 -10.44 -27.31
N GLU A 141 11.99 -9.85 -26.78
CA GLU A 141 12.71 -10.29 -25.57
C GLU A 141 11.83 -10.28 -24.31
N TYR A 142 10.75 -9.48 -24.30
CA TYR A 142 9.84 -9.35 -23.15
C TYR A 142 8.49 -10.03 -23.36
N LEU A 143 8.25 -10.72 -24.48
CA LEU A 143 6.95 -11.33 -24.76
C LEU A 143 6.61 -12.47 -23.78
N ASP A 144 7.61 -13.22 -23.34
CA ASP A 144 7.43 -14.29 -22.37
C ASP A 144 7.10 -13.73 -20.98
N GLU A 145 7.77 -12.64 -20.58
CA GLU A 145 7.46 -11.92 -19.34
C GLU A 145 6.06 -11.31 -19.40
N LEU A 146 5.69 -10.70 -20.53
CA LEU A 146 4.36 -10.13 -20.77
C LEU A 146 3.27 -11.21 -20.68
N SER A 147 3.51 -12.38 -21.29
CA SER A 147 2.63 -13.54 -21.17
C SER A 147 2.47 -13.96 -19.71
N ARG A 148 3.58 -14.15 -19.00
CA ARG A 148 3.58 -14.54 -17.58
C ARG A 148 2.76 -13.58 -16.72
N ILE A 149 2.93 -12.27 -16.91
CA ILE A 149 2.19 -11.23 -16.16
C ILE A 149 0.71 -11.21 -16.54
N ALA A 150 0.38 -11.33 -17.83
CA ALA A 150 -1.00 -11.29 -18.31
C ALA A 150 -1.82 -12.50 -17.81
N PHE A 151 -1.20 -13.69 -17.77
CA PHE A 151 -1.81 -14.88 -17.19
C PHE A 151 -1.93 -14.80 -15.66
N HIS A 152 -0.91 -14.28 -14.99
CA HIS A 152 -0.92 -14.17 -13.53
C HIS A 152 -1.96 -13.13 -13.03
N ARG A 153 -2.13 -12.01 -13.76
CA ARG A 153 -3.15 -10.99 -13.43
C ARG A 153 -4.55 -11.29 -13.96
N GLY A 154 -4.72 -12.31 -14.80
CA GLY A 154 -6.04 -12.80 -15.24
C GLY A 154 -6.82 -13.44 -14.09
N VAL A 155 -6.13 -14.09 -13.16
CA VAL A 155 -6.73 -14.76 -11.99
C VAL A 155 -7.28 -13.74 -10.98
N HIS A 156 -6.61 -12.59 -10.80
CA HIS A 156 -6.97 -11.59 -9.79
C HIS A 156 -7.92 -10.47 -10.28
N ARG A 157 -8.33 -10.48 -11.55
CA ARG A 157 -9.22 -9.44 -12.11
C ARG A 157 -10.71 -9.77 -12.07
N ASN A 158 -11.08 -11.02 -11.79
CA ASN A 158 -12.50 -11.39 -11.65
C ASN A 158 -13.12 -10.90 -10.34
N ASP A 159 -12.34 -10.57 -9.31
CA ASP A 159 -12.90 -10.06 -8.06
C ASP A 159 -13.26 -8.56 -8.13
N VAL A 160 -12.61 -7.80 -9.01
CA VAL A 160 -12.80 -6.33 -9.08
C VAL A 160 -13.89 -5.93 -10.07
N ALA A 161 -14.19 -6.77 -11.08
CA ALA A 161 -15.23 -6.48 -12.06
C ALA A 161 -16.65 -6.79 -11.54
N THR A 162 -16.79 -7.73 -10.60
CA THR A 162 -18.09 -8.11 -10.02
C THR A 162 -18.62 -7.06 -9.04
N GLN A 163 -17.74 -6.31 -8.36
CA GLN A 163 -18.16 -5.23 -7.45
C GLN A 163 -18.63 -3.95 -8.17
N LEU A 164 -18.20 -3.71 -9.41
CA LEU A 164 -18.57 -2.50 -10.15
C LEU A 164 -19.92 -2.60 -10.87
N TYR A 165 -20.48 -3.80 -11.08
CA TYR A 165 -21.80 -3.97 -11.72
C TYR A 165 -22.98 -3.97 -10.74
N SER A 166 -22.78 -4.23 -9.45
CA SER A 166 -23.86 -4.18 -8.45
C SER A 166 -24.22 -2.76 -7.97
N SER A 167 -23.40 -1.76 -8.28
CA SER A 167 -23.59 -0.37 -7.83
C SER A 167 -24.33 0.53 -8.84
N ARG A 168 -24.89 -0.03 -9.92
CA ARG A 168 -25.66 0.75 -10.93
C ARG A 168 -27.13 0.38 -11.08
N LEU A 169 -27.67 -0.46 -10.19
CA LEU A 169 -29.11 -0.71 -10.05
C LEU A 169 -29.52 -0.59 -8.58
N ARG A 170 -29.28 0.58 -7.97
CA ARG A 170 -30.11 1.17 -6.92
C ARG A 170 -30.13 2.68 -7.09
#